data_AF-A0A0B5DU76-F1
#
_entry.id   AF-A0A0B5DU76-F1
#
_cell.length_a   1.000
_cell.length_b   1.000
_cell.length_c   1.000
_cell.angle_alpha   90.00
_cell.angle_beta   90.00
_cell.angle_gamma   90.00
#
_symmetry.space_group_name_H-M   'P 1'
#
loop_
_entity.id
_entity.type
_entity.pdbx_description
1 polymer ?
#
loop_
_entity_poly.entity_id
_entity_poly.type
_entity_poly.pdbx_seq_one_letter_code
_entity_poly.pdbx_strand_id
1 'polypeptide(L)'
;MDGKMLARLGAVVFVAIAITATVIEMARKDDPAPASTAPALQPPTDPLRATLRRCQQLGETATSDPACLAAWAESRDRFLGRTPAQTAPRQNEEQ
;
A
#
# COMPACT_ATOMS: atom_id res chain seq x y z
N MET A 1 29.50 32.64 7.80
CA MET A 1 28.04 32.37 7.71
C MET A 1 27.37 33.08 8.87
N ASP A 2 26.44 33.98 8.59
CA ASP A 2 25.73 34.75 9.61
C ASP A 2 24.90 33.83 10.51
N GLY A 3 25.39 33.55 11.72
CA GLY A 3 24.70 32.68 12.68
C GLY A 3 23.28 33.13 13.01
N LYS A 4 22.98 34.43 12.83
CA LYS A 4 21.65 35.01 12.94
C LYS A 4 20.70 34.56 11.82
N MET A 5 21.21 34.32 10.62
CA MET A 5 20.43 33.80 9.50
C MET A 5 20.16 32.30 9.70
N LEU A 6 21.15 31.54 10.19
CA LEU A 6 20.98 30.13 10.53
C LEU A 6 19.99 29.91 11.67
N ALA A 7 20.03 30.74 12.72
CA ALA A 7 19.08 30.68 13.83
C ALA A 7 17.64 30.97 13.36
N ARG A 8 17.46 31.96 12.49
CA ARG A 8 16.15 32.26 11.89
C ARG A 8 15.64 31.11 11.04
N LEU A 9 16.49 30.50 10.23
CA LEU A 9 16.11 29.37 9.40
C LEU A 9 15.68 28.17 10.26
N GLY A 10 16.45 27.85 11.30
CA GLY A 10 16.10 26.79 12.25
C GLY A 10 14.76 27.03 12.94
N ALA A 11 14.51 28.26 13.40
CA ALA A 11 13.25 28.63 14.03
C ALA A 11 12.05 28.48 13.07
N VAL A 12 12.19 28.92 11.80
CA VAL A 12 11.12 28.78 10.80
C VAL A 12 10.82 27.32 10.50
N VAL A 13 11.84 26.48 10.31
CA VAL A 13 11.67 25.04 10.06
C VAL A 13 10.97 24.37 11.25
N PHE A 14 11.40 24.68 12.48
CA PHE A 14 10.79 24.11 13.67
C PHE A 14 9.31 24.50 13.80
N VAL A 15 8.97 25.77 13.55
CA VAL A 15 7.58 26.24 13.56
C VAL A 15 6.75 25.55 12.48
N ALA A 16 7.28 25.38 11.27
CA ALA A 16 6.59 24.67 10.19
C ALA A 16 6.30 23.20 10.55
N ILE A 17 7.27 22.51 11.16
CA ILE A 17 7.10 21.13 11.64
C ILE A 17 6.03 21.08 12.75
N ALA A 18 6.07 22.00 13.71
CA ALA A 18 5.10 22.05 14.79
C ALA A 18 3.67 22.27 14.27
N ILE A 19 3.47 23.19 13.32
CA ILE A 19 2.15 23.43 12.70
C ILE A 19 1.67 22.16 11.98
N THR A 20 2.53 21.55 11.16
CA THR A 20 2.18 20.32 10.42
C THR A 20 1.77 19.19 11.36
N ALA A 21 2.53 18.97 12.43
CA ALA A 21 2.21 17.98 13.45
C ALA A 21 0.85 18.27 14.12
N THR A 22 0.59 19.53 14.46
CA THR A 22 -0.68 19.94 15.08
C THR A 22 -1.87 19.68 14.16
N VAL A 23 -1.74 19.96 12.86
CA VAL A 23 -2.79 19.69 11.87
C VAL A 23 -3.05 18.18 11.75
N ILE A 24 -2.01 17.35 11.75
CA ILE A 24 -2.15 15.88 11.71
C ILE A 24 -2.82 15.36 12.98
N GLU A 25 -2.43 15.87 14.14
CA GLU A 25 -3.01 15.49 15.44
C GLU A 25 -4.51 15.81 15.50
N MET A 26 -4.90 17.00 15.01
CA MET A 26 -6.30 17.43 14.91
C MET A 26 -7.08 16.53 13.95
N ALA A 27 -6.56 16.28 12.74
CA ALA A 27 -7.19 15.40 11.76
C ALA A 27 -7.37 13.96 12.29
N ARG A 28 -6.42 13.46 13.09
CA ARG A 28 -6.51 12.14 13.75
C ARG A 28 -7.46 12.11 14.94
N LYS A 29 -7.76 13.26 15.55
CA LYS A 29 -8.66 13.37 16.70
C LYS A 29 -10.12 13.53 16.27
N ASP A 30 -10.35 14.12 15.10
CA ASP A 30 -11.66 14.19 14.44
C ASP A 30 -12.04 12.88 13.72
N ASP A 31 -11.07 12.04 13.38
CA ASP A 31 -11.31 10.69 12.86
C ASP A 31 -11.25 9.70 14.04
N PRO A 32 -12.39 9.25 14.62
CA PRO A 32 -12.35 8.11 15.53
C PRO A 32 -11.73 6.96 14.76
N ALA A 33 -10.47 6.64 15.11
CA ALA A 33 -9.56 5.70 14.43
C ALA A 33 -10.34 4.86 13.44
N PRO A 34 -10.17 5.02 12.11
CA PRO A 34 -11.02 4.34 11.15
C PRO A 34 -10.95 2.88 11.55
N ALA A 35 -12.06 2.38 12.09
CA ALA A 35 -12.22 0.99 12.42
C ALA A 35 -12.07 0.37 11.06
N SER A 36 -10.83 -0.08 10.78
CA SER A 36 -10.37 -0.43 9.45
C SER A 36 -11.44 -1.35 8.96
N THR A 37 -12.31 -0.82 8.10
CA THR A 37 -13.43 -1.58 7.60
C THR A 37 -12.72 -2.35 6.51
N ALA A 38 -11.94 -3.33 6.94
CA ALA A 38 -11.34 -4.33 6.11
C ALA A 38 -12.50 -4.75 5.22
N PRO A 39 -12.47 -4.43 3.92
CA PRO A 39 -13.59 -4.71 3.04
C PRO A 39 -13.96 -6.15 3.29
N ALA A 40 -15.20 -6.36 3.76
CA ALA A 40 -15.66 -7.63 4.32
C ALA A 40 -15.03 -8.74 3.51
N LEU A 41 -14.12 -9.48 4.16
CA LEU A 41 -13.29 -10.49 3.53
C LEU A 41 -14.24 -11.43 2.80
N GLN A 42 -14.41 -11.19 1.49
CA GLN A 42 -14.96 -12.20 0.62
C GLN A 42 -14.14 -13.47 0.84
N PRO A 43 -14.81 -14.62 0.75
CA PRO A 43 -14.48 -15.82 1.50
C PRO A 43 -13.04 -16.31 1.22
N PRO A 44 -12.53 -17.26 2.02
CA PRO A 44 -11.14 -17.75 1.97
C PRO A 44 -10.66 -18.40 0.66
N THR A 45 -11.36 -18.22 -0.45
CA THR A 45 -11.21 -18.97 -1.70
C THR A 45 -10.53 -18.20 -2.84
N ASP A 46 -10.15 -16.94 -2.69
CA ASP A 46 -9.45 -16.23 -3.77
C ASP A 46 -7.93 -16.49 -3.71
N PRO A 47 -7.37 -17.40 -4.53
CA PRO A 47 -5.94 -17.72 -4.52
C PRO A 47 -5.09 -16.48 -4.81
N LEU A 48 -5.63 -15.50 -5.53
CA LEU A 48 -4.95 -14.24 -5.83
C LEU A 48 -4.60 -13.47 -4.55
N ARG A 49 -5.48 -13.49 -3.55
CA ARG A 49 -5.25 -12.80 -2.26
C ARG A 49 -4.15 -13.46 -1.44
N ALA A 50 -4.00 -14.79 -1.54
CA ALA A 50 -2.91 -15.51 -0.90
C ALA A 50 -1.56 -15.18 -1.55
N THR A 51 -1.51 -15.15 -2.89
CA THR A 51 -0.31 -14.77 -3.64
C THR A 51 0.10 -13.32 -3.37
N LEU A 52 -0.85 -12.38 -3.36
CA LEU A 52 -0.57 -10.98 -3.03
C LEU A 52 0.02 -10.82 -1.62
N ARG A 53 -0.50 -11.56 -0.62
CA ARG A 53 0.08 -11.55 0.74
C ARG A 53 1.50 -12.10 0.78
N ARG A 54 1.78 -13.18 0.05
CA ARG A 54 3.15 -13.71 -0.07
C ARG A 54 4.09 -12.68 -0.69
N CYS A 55 3.66 -12.00 -1.74
CA CYS A 55 4.43 -10.95 -2.40
C CYS A 55 4.67 -9.74 -1.49
N GLN A 56 3.71 -9.36 -0.65
CA GLN A 56 3.91 -8.32 0.35
C GLN A 56 4.97 -8.71 1.40
N GLN A 57 5.00 -9.97 1.82
CA GLN A 57 6.01 -10.46 2.77
C GLN A 57 7.43 -10.48 2.19
N LEU A 58 7.57 -10.59 0.87
CA LEU A 58 8.85 -10.53 0.16
C LEU A 58 9.42 -9.10 0.04
N GLY A 59 8.60 -8.07 0.22
CA GLY A 59 9.02 -6.67 0.19
C GLY A 59 9.64 -6.27 -1.15
N GLU A 60 10.82 -5.65 -1.13
CA GLU A 60 11.52 -5.21 -2.35
C GLU A 60 11.81 -6.36 -3.32
N THR A 61 12.04 -7.58 -2.82
CA THR A 61 12.30 -8.73 -3.69
C THR A 61 11.12 -9.00 -4.64
N ALA A 62 9.89 -8.69 -4.23
CA ALA A 62 8.70 -8.88 -5.05
C ALA A 62 8.62 -7.92 -6.25
N THR A 63 9.35 -6.79 -6.25
CA THR A 63 9.30 -5.85 -7.39
C THR A 63 9.99 -6.39 -8.64
N SER A 64 10.89 -7.37 -8.47
CA SER A 64 11.60 -8.03 -9.55
C SER A 64 11.10 -9.46 -9.80
N ASP A 65 10.18 -9.96 -8.97
CA ASP A 65 9.63 -11.31 -9.10
C ASP A 65 8.48 -11.31 -10.14
N PRO A 66 8.62 -12.08 -11.24
CA PRO A 66 7.63 -12.08 -12.32
C PRO A 66 6.25 -12.61 -11.87
N ALA A 67 6.19 -13.54 -10.92
CA ALA A 67 4.93 -14.07 -10.40
C ALA A 67 4.20 -13.02 -9.55
N CYS A 68 4.94 -12.22 -8.79
CA CYS A 68 4.36 -11.11 -8.01
C CYS A 68 3.86 -9.97 -8.89
N LEU A 69 4.61 -9.62 -9.95
CA LEU A 69 4.17 -8.62 -10.93
C LEU A 69 2.88 -9.05 -11.64
N ALA A 70 2.75 -10.32 -12.01
CA ALA A 70 1.54 -10.86 -12.61
C ALA A 70 0.33 -10.79 -11.65
N ALA A 71 0.50 -11.17 -10.38
CA ALA A 71 -0.56 -11.12 -9.39
C ALA A 71 -1.07 -9.69 -9.14
N TRP A 72 -0.19 -8.68 -9.15
CA TRP A 72 -0.60 -7.28 -9.03
C TRP A 72 -1.35 -6.79 -10.28
N ALA A 73 -0.88 -7.15 -11.48
CA ALA A 73 -1.57 -6.81 -12.72
C ALA A 73 -3.00 -7.38 -12.72
N GLU A 74 -3.15 -8.65 -12.36
CA GLU A 74 -4.47 -9.29 -12.30
C GLU A 74 -5.38 -8.67 -11.23
N SER A 75 -4.83 -8.34 -10.05
CA SER A 75 -5.59 -7.65 -9.00
C SER A 75 -6.07 -6.28 -9.46
N ARG A 76 -5.21 -5.53 -10.15
CA ARG A 76 -5.55 -4.22 -10.72
C ARG A 76 -6.63 -4.36 -11.80
N ASP A 77 -6.48 -5.33 -12.69
CA ASP A 77 -7.42 -5.52 -13.80
C ASP A 77 -8.81 -5.94 -13.28
N ARG A 78 -8.87 -6.80 -12.26
CA ARG A 78 -10.13 -7.14 -11.56
C ARG A 78 -10.75 -5.92 -10.88
N PHE A 79 -9.95 -5.08 -10.22
CA PHE A 79 -10.44 -3.84 -9.59
C PHE A 79 -11.00 -2.85 -10.63
N LEU A 80 -10.34 -2.75 -11.79
CA LEU A 80 -10.78 -1.89 -12.89
C LEU A 80 -11.92 -2.51 -13.72
N GLY A 81 -12.43 -3.69 -13.36
CA GLY A 81 -13.45 -4.41 -14.13
C GLY A 81 -12.98 -4.87 -15.51
N ARG A 82 -11.66 -4.89 -15.74
CA ARG A 82 -11.01 -5.31 -17.00
C ARG A 82 -10.64 -6.79 -16.96
N THR A 83 -11.46 -7.65 -16.37
CA THR A 83 -11.15 -9.06 -16.16
C THR A 83 -10.63 -9.67 -17.48
N PRO A 84 -9.34 -9.98 -17.59
CA PRO A 84 -8.84 -10.78 -18.70
C PRO A 84 -9.56 -12.12 -18.54
N ALA A 85 -10.21 -12.59 -19.61
CA ALA A 85 -10.82 -13.90 -19.62
C ALA A 85 -9.79 -14.89 -19.06
N GLN A 86 -10.16 -15.56 -17.95
CA GLN A 86 -9.34 -16.49 -17.19
C GLN A 86 -8.48 -17.30 -18.16
N THR A 87 -7.17 -17.01 -18.21
CA THR A 87 -6.24 -17.94 -18.85
C THR A 87 -6.13 -19.09 -17.85
N ALA A 88 -7.02 -20.06 -18.03
CA ALA A 88 -7.00 -21.31 -17.29
C ALA A 88 -5.55 -21.82 -17.25
N PRO A 89 -5.03 -22.25 -16.07
CA PRO A 89 -3.81 -23.00 -16.07
C PRO A 89 -4.09 -24.24 -16.91
N ARG A 90 -3.35 -24.35 -18.02
CA ARG A 90 -3.26 -25.58 -18.80
C ARG A 90 -2.99 -26.70 -17.82
N GLN A 91 -3.94 -27.63 -17.80
CA GLN A 91 -3.73 -29.00 -17.39
C GLN A 91 -2.35 -29.45 -17.90
N ASN A 92 -1.47 -29.92 -17.01
CA ASN A 92 -0.52 -31.02 -17.21
C ASN A 92 0.53 -31.04 -16.09
N GLU A 93 0.35 -31.98 -15.16
CA GLU A 93 1.34 -32.79 -14.44
C GLU A 93 0.49 -33.63 -13.46
N GLU A 94 -0.29 -34.59 -13.95
CA GLU A 94 0.10 -35.97 -14.32
C GLU A 94 0.11 -36.88 -13.09
N GLN A 95 -0.30 -38.12 -13.33
CA GLN A 95 -0.72 -39.16 -12.39
C GLN A 95 0.31 -39.53 -11.32
#